data_AF-A0A941DKX5-F1
#
_entry.id   AF-A0A941DKX5-F1
#
_cell.length_a   1.000
_cell.length_b   1.000
_cell.length_c   1.000
_cell.angle_alpha   90.00
_cell.angle_beta   90.00
_cell.angle_gamma   90.00
#
_symmetry.space_group_name_H-M   'P 1'
#
loop_
_entity.id
_entity.type
_entity.pdbx_description
1 polymer ?
#
loop_
_entity_poly.entity_id
_entity_poly.type
_entity_poly.pdbx_seq_one_letter_code
_entity_poly.pdbx_strand_id
1 'polypeptide(L)'
;MSRGKFNVPRLAVILVLLILGVVLVNFKDEAKNFVRIFLESNWPAVVIWLLAIVGVGASKFFSKLEKSKSNGFIYQSFGGYADSVFTIATYGFSGSTSLALLKGLYLQLFFGGAFFTGFGDFDLASIFVISSFLLFYSVISTTTQILEVVFQAEAAEVTSI
;
A
#
# COMPACT_ATOMS: atom_id res chain seq x y z
N MET A 1 -27.60 36.08 9.60
CA MET A 1 -26.19 35.83 10.00
C MET A 1 -26.08 34.36 10.42
N SER A 2 -25.85 33.47 9.46
CA SER A 2 -25.86 32.01 9.66
C SER A 2 -24.51 31.56 10.21
N ARG A 3 -24.48 31.07 11.46
CA ARG A 3 -23.30 30.40 12.02
C ARG A 3 -23.17 29.03 11.34
N GLY A 4 -22.28 28.95 10.35
CA GLY A 4 -21.93 27.68 9.70
C GLY A 4 -21.50 26.66 10.75
N LYS A 5 -22.12 25.47 10.71
CA LYS A 5 -21.74 24.34 11.57
C LYS A 5 -20.27 24.03 11.34
N PHE A 6 -19.42 24.35 12.31
CA PHE A 6 -17.98 24.11 12.23
C PHE A 6 -17.72 22.60 12.26
N ASN A 7 -17.15 22.08 11.18
CA ASN A 7 -16.75 20.67 11.09
C ASN A 7 -15.42 20.49 11.84
N VAL A 8 -15.51 20.30 13.15
CA VAL A 8 -14.41 19.96 14.08
C VAL A 8 -13.39 18.95 13.50
N PRO A 9 -13.80 17.83 12.85
CA PRO A 9 -12.82 16.90 12.28
C PRO A 9 -11.95 17.51 11.17
N ARG A 10 -12.49 18.43 10.36
CA ARG A 10 -11.73 19.10 9.29
C ARG A 10 -10.73 20.11 9.86
N LEU A 11 -11.11 20.81 10.93
CA LEU A 11 -10.21 21.72 11.65
C LEU A 11 -9.06 20.95 12.30
N ALA A 12 -9.35 19.80 12.94
CA ALA A 12 -8.31 18.95 13.52
C ALA A 12 -7.30 18.48 12.47
N VAL A 13 -7.76 18.05 11.28
CA VAL A 13 -6.88 17.65 10.17
C VAL A 13 -6.01 18.83 9.71
N ILE A 14 -6.59 20.02 9.55
CA ILE A 14 -5.83 21.23 9.16
C ILE A 14 -4.78 21.58 10.21
N LEU A 15 -5.11 21.51 11.49
CA LEU A 15 -4.21 21.83 12.60
C LEU A 15 -3.06 20.81 12.69
N VAL A 16 -3.37 19.52 12.52
CA VAL A 16 -2.37 18.45 12.43
C VAL A 16 -1.44 18.65 11.23
N LEU A 17 -1.98 18.99 10.05
CA LEU A 17 -1.18 19.29 8.87
C LEU A 17 -0.26 20.49 9.08
N LEU A 18 -0.72 21.52 9.78
CA LEU A 18 0.06 22.72 10.10
C LEU A 18 1.20 22.40 11.07
N ILE A 19 0.92 21.61 12.11
CA ILE A 19 1.94 21.11 13.06
C ILE A 19 2.96 20.24 12.31
N LEU A 20 2.51 19.32 11.47
CA LEU A 20 3.38 18.50 10.64
C LEU A 20 4.27 19.37 9.75
N GLY A 21 3.72 20.41 9.11
CA GLY A 21 4.48 21.35 8.29
C GLY A 21 5.57 22.08 9.07
N VAL A 22 5.27 22.55 10.28
CA VAL A 22 6.25 23.23 11.15
C VAL A 22 7.35 22.27 11.62
N VAL A 23 7.00 21.03 11.97
CA VAL A 23 7.97 19.98 12.33
C VAL A 23 8.87 19.66 11.14
N LEU A 24 8.29 19.53 9.95
CA LEU A 24 9.03 19.22 8.73
C LEU A 24 10.01 20.34 8.37
N VAL A 25 9.68 21.62 8.63
CA VAL A 25 10.59 22.74 8.36
C VAL A 25 11.78 22.80 9.33
N ASN A 26 11.57 22.50 10.61
CA ASN A 26 12.62 22.57 11.62
C ASN A 26 13.52 21.33 11.65
N PHE A 27 12.98 20.16 11.30
CA PHE A 27 13.69 18.88 11.33
C PHE A 27 13.98 18.32 9.94
N LYS A 28 14.12 19.18 8.91
CA LYS A 28 14.30 18.75 7.51
C LYS A 28 15.39 17.70 7.34
N ASP A 29 16.54 17.91 7.96
CA ASP A 29 17.70 17.05 7.74
C ASP A 29 17.64 15.76 8.57
N GLU A 30 17.09 15.81 9.78
CA GLU A 30 16.78 14.61 10.58
C GLU A 30 15.68 13.77 9.92
N ALA A 31 14.62 14.41 9.40
CA ALA A 31 13.54 13.73 8.69
C ALA A 31 14.04 13.08 7.40
N LYS A 32 14.91 13.75 6.62
CA LYS A 32 15.56 13.14 5.46
C LYS A 32 16.39 11.93 5.84
N ASN A 33 17.17 12.01 6.92
CA ASN A 33 17.99 10.89 7.38
C ASN A 33 17.13 9.72 7.89
N PHE A 34 16.03 9.99 8.60
CA PHE A 34 15.11 8.93 9.02
C PHE A 34 14.47 8.23 7.82
N VAL A 35 13.99 9.01 6.84
CA VAL A 35 13.42 8.48 5.60
C VAL A 35 14.48 7.71 4.80
N ARG A 36 15.73 8.17 4.78
CA ARG A 36 16.86 7.45 4.18
C ARG A 36 17.10 6.10 4.87
N ILE A 37 17.21 6.07 6.19
CA ILE A 37 17.42 4.81 6.95
C ILE A 37 16.26 3.84 6.71
N PHE A 38 15.03 4.35 6.71
CA PHE A 38 13.84 3.54 6.47
C PHE A 38 13.81 3.00 5.02
N LEU A 39 14.15 3.81 4.03
CA LEU A 39 14.20 3.42 2.63
C LEU A 39 15.38 2.49 2.33
N GLU A 40 16.55 2.72 2.92
CA GLU A 40 17.73 1.86 2.76
C GLU A 40 17.49 0.47 3.36
N SER A 41 16.67 0.38 4.40
CA SER A 41 16.24 -0.88 5.00
C SER A 41 15.48 -1.80 4.03
N ASN A 42 15.67 -3.11 4.16
CA ASN A 42 14.90 -4.12 3.42
C ASN A 42 13.51 -4.37 4.02
N TRP A 43 13.24 -3.83 5.21
CA TRP A 43 11.98 -4.00 5.93
C TRP A 43 10.73 -3.59 5.15
N PRO A 44 10.69 -2.45 4.42
CA PRO A 44 9.46 -2.03 3.75
C PRO A 44 9.07 -2.98 2.61
N ALA A 45 10.04 -3.57 1.90
CA ALA A 45 9.75 -4.59 0.89
C ALA A 45 9.20 -5.88 1.54
N VAL A 46 9.78 -6.31 2.66
CA VAL A 46 9.28 -7.47 3.42
C VAL A 46 7.83 -7.24 3.88
N VAL A 47 7.50 -6.05 4.39
CA VAL A 47 6.14 -5.70 4.83
C VAL A 47 5.13 -5.77 3.68
N ILE A 48 5.48 -5.29 2.48
CA ILE A 48 4.62 -5.36 1.29
C ILE A 48 4.32 -6.82 0.91
N TRP A 49 5.33 -7.68 0.90
CA TRP A 49 5.16 -9.11 0.63
C TRP A 49 4.30 -9.80 1.71
N LEU A 50 4.52 -9.45 2.98
CA LEU A 50 3.75 -9.97 4.10
C LEU A 50 2.27 -9.54 4.00
N LEU A 51 2.01 -8.27 3.65
CA LEU A 51 0.67 -7.74 3.36
C LEU A 51 0.00 -8.48 2.20
N ALA A 52 0.71 -8.75 1.11
CA ALA A 52 0.17 -9.49 -0.03
C ALA A 52 -0.19 -10.94 0.34
N ILE A 53 0.69 -11.63 1.04
CA ILE A 53 0.46 -13.02 1.48
C ILE A 53 -0.69 -13.09 2.48
N VAL A 54 -0.70 -12.21 3.49
CA VAL A 54 -1.75 -12.21 4.51
C VAL A 54 -3.08 -11.75 3.93
N GLY A 55 -3.13 -10.71 3.11
CA GLY A 55 -4.37 -10.22 2.51
C GLY A 55 -5.03 -11.24 1.59
N VAL A 56 -4.27 -11.81 0.65
CA VAL A 56 -4.81 -12.81 -0.28
C VAL A 56 -5.04 -14.15 0.41
N GLY A 57 -4.16 -14.54 1.33
CA GLY A 57 -4.29 -15.77 2.12
C GLY A 57 -5.53 -15.74 3.02
N ALA A 58 -5.73 -14.63 3.74
CA ALA A 58 -6.92 -14.42 4.57
C ALA A 58 -8.18 -14.35 3.69
N SER A 59 -8.18 -13.61 2.59
CA SER A 59 -9.31 -13.53 1.67
C SER A 59 -9.71 -14.92 1.15
N LYS A 60 -8.78 -15.75 0.68
CA LYS A 60 -9.13 -17.09 0.16
C LYS A 60 -9.47 -18.10 1.25
N PHE A 61 -8.90 -17.99 2.45
CA PHE A 61 -9.20 -18.91 3.54
C PHE A 61 -10.57 -18.64 4.14
N PHE A 62 -10.95 -17.36 4.29
CA PHE A 62 -12.22 -16.95 4.89
C PHE A 62 -13.36 -16.77 3.88
N SER A 63 -13.09 -16.36 2.63
CA SER A 63 -14.12 -16.28 1.57
C SER A 63 -14.54 -17.63 1.00
N LYS A 64 -14.02 -18.75 1.54
CA LYS A 64 -14.47 -20.11 1.20
C LYS A 64 -15.95 -20.39 1.54
N LEU A 65 -16.62 -19.45 2.20
CA LEU A 65 -18.06 -19.48 2.51
C LEU A 65 -18.97 -19.05 1.34
N GLU A 66 -18.47 -18.36 0.31
CA GLU A 66 -19.28 -18.05 -0.88
C GLU A 66 -18.88 -18.90 -2.09
N LYS A 67 -19.72 -19.89 -2.38
CA LYS A 67 -19.65 -20.80 -3.54
C LYS A 67 -19.49 -20.03 -4.86
N SER A 68 -18.28 -20.01 -5.43
CA SER A 68 -18.10 -19.68 -6.85
C SER A 68 -18.41 -20.90 -7.72
N LYS A 69 -19.51 -20.79 -8.45
CA LYS A 69 -20.06 -21.73 -9.42
C LYS A 69 -19.25 -21.66 -10.73
N SER A 70 -18.11 -22.35 -10.80
CA SER A 70 -17.31 -22.46 -12.03
C SER A 70 -17.18 -23.93 -12.46
N ASN A 71 -17.79 -24.26 -13.60
CA ASN A 71 -17.98 -25.61 -14.16
C ASN A 71 -16.73 -26.14 -14.92
N GLY A 72 -15.54 -26.09 -14.30
CA GLY A 72 -14.33 -26.66 -14.90
C GLY A 72 -13.53 -27.46 -13.88
N PHE A 73 -13.44 -28.79 -14.04
CA PHE A 73 -12.77 -29.71 -13.10
C PHE A 73 -11.31 -29.30 -12.81
N ILE A 74 -10.59 -28.77 -13.80
CA ILE A 74 -9.21 -28.28 -13.66
C ILE A 74 -9.15 -26.96 -12.88
N TYR A 75 -10.13 -26.07 -13.07
CA TYR A 75 -10.24 -24.80 -12.36
C TYR A 75 -10.69 -25.00 -10.90
N GLN A 76 -11.42 -26.08 -10.63
CA GLN A 76 -11.90 -26.46 -9.30
C GLN A 76 -10.77 -26.98 -8.40
N SER A 77 -9.78 -27.68 -8.97
CA SER A 77 -8.64 -28.23 -8.21
C SER A 77 -7.42 -27.31 -8.17
N PHE A 78 -7.09 -26.60 -9.25
CA PHE A 78 -5.89 -25.75 -9.33
C PHE A 78 -6.17 -24.26 -9.54
N GLY A 79 -7.36 -23.89 -10.03
CA GLY A 79 -7.70 -22.50 -10.32
C GLY A 79 -7.70 -21.61 -9.07
N GLY A 80 -8.17 -22.12 -7.93
CA GLY A 80 -8.14 -21.40 -6.66
C GLY A 80 -6.73 -21.07 -6.17
N TYR A 81 -5.79 -22.03 -6.27
CA TYR A 81 -4.39 -21.87 -5.88
C TYR A 81 -3.62 -20.98 -6.86
N ALA A 82 -3.76 -21.23 -8.16
CA ALA A 82 -3.07 -20.46 -9.19
C ALA A 82 -3.48 -18.99 -9.14
N ASP A 83 -4.78 -18.71 -9.02
CA ASP A 83 -5.31 -17.35 -8.88
C ASP A 83 -4.72 -16.65 -7.66
N SER A 84 -4.69 -17.29 -6.48
CA SER A 84 -4.05 -16.72 -5.28
C SER A 84 -2.57 -16.42 -5.48
N VAL A 85 -1.82 -17.36 -6.07
CA VAL A 85 -0.38 -17.17 -6.30
C VAL A 85 -0.14 -16.03 -7.27
N PHE A 86 -0.93 -15.93 -8.34
CA PHE A 86 -0.85 -14.81 -9.29
C PHE A 86 -1.24 -13.48 -8.64
N THR A 87 -2.25 -13.44 -7.79
CA THR A 87 -2.66 -12.22 -7.07
C THR A 87 -1.58 -11.77 -6.07
N ILE A 88 -1.03 -12.70 -5.27
CA ILE A 88 0.09 -12.42 -4.35
C ILE A 88 1.30 -11.92 -5.12
N ALA A 89 1.67 -12.61 -6.20
CA ALA A 89 2.78 -12.22 -7.05
C ALA A 89 2.54 -10.83 -7.64
N THR A 90 1.34 -10.53 -8.12
CA THR A 90 1.01 -9.24 -8.75
C THR A 90 1.15 -8.10 -7.75
N TYR A 91 0.54 -8.21 -6.56
CA TYR A 91 0.63 -7.16 -5.54
C TYR A 91 2.03 -7.08 -4.91
N GLY A 92 2.66 -8.23 -4.64
CA GLY A 92 4.02 -8.30 -4.11
C GLY A 92 5.05 -7.68 -5.06
N PHE A 93 5.05 -8.08 -6.33
CA PHE A 93 5.95 -7.51 -7.34
C PHE A 93 5.62 -6.05 -7.65
N SER A 94 4.35 -5.70 -7.81
CA SER A 94 3.94 -4.30 -8.04
C SER A 94 4.39 -3.39 -6.89
N GLY A 95 4.11 -3.77 -5.65
CA GLY A 95 4.46 -2.97 -4.47
C GLY A 95 5.98 -2.92 -4.22
N SER A 96 6.68 -4.04 -4.31
CA SER A 96 8.14 -4.06 -4.08
C SER A 96 8.91 -3.33 -5.19
N THR A 97 8.49 -3.47 -6.46
CA THR A 97 9.12 -2.77 -7.59
C THR A 97 8.84 -1.27 -7.54
N SER A 98 7.60 -0.86 -7.28
CA SER A 98 7.26 0.56 -7.12
C SER A 98 7.99 1.20 -5.95
N LEU A 99 8.10 0.50 -4.82
CA LEU A 99 8.88 0.95 -3.66
C LEU A 99 10.37 1.09 -3.99
N ALA A 100 10.94 0.13 -4.72
CA ALA A 100 12.35 0.19 -5.14
C ALA A 100 12.62 1.38 -6.07
N LEU A 101 11.70 1.67 -7.00
CA LEU A 101 11.78 2.83 -7.88
C LEU A 101 11.66 4.14 -7.08
N LEU A 102 10.70 4.24 -6.16
CA LEU A 102 10.51 5.41 -5.30
C LEU A 102 11.75 5.66 -4.41
N LYS A 103 12.33 4.59 -3.85
CA LYS A 103 13.58 4.62 -3.09
C LYS A 103 14.74 5.15 -3.93
N GLY A 104 14.96 4.57 -5.11
CA GLY A 104 16.05 4.98 -6.01
C GLY A 104 15.92 6.45 -6.40
N LEU A 105 14.70 6.90 -6.68
CA LEU A 105 14.42 8.27 -7.08
C LEU A 105 14.63 9.25 -5.90
N TYR A 106 14.16 8.88 -4.71
CA TYR A 106 14.37 9.69 -3.50
C TYR A 106 15.86 9.85 -3.15
N LEU A 107 16.63 8.75 -3.20
CA LEU A 107 18.07 8.79 -2.92
C LEU A 107 18.83 9.59 -4.00
N GLN A 108 18.38 9.55 -5.25
CA GLN A 108 18.96 10.36 -6.31
C GLN A 108 18.68 11.86 -6.13
N LEU A 109 17.42 12.23 -5.87
CA LEU A 109 17.00 13.63 -5.73
C LEU A 109 17.57 14.33 -4.49
N PHE A 110 17.65 13.62 -3.35
CA PHE A 110 18.02 14.23 -2.07
C PHE A 110 19.45 13.93 -1.61
N PHE A 111 20.06 12.86 -2.10
CA PHE A 111 21.40 12.42 -1.67
C PHE A 111 22.40 12.30 -2.84
N GLY A 112 22.00 12.65 -4.07
CA GLY A 112 22.88 12.70 -5.24
C GLY A 112 23.32 11.32 -5.75
N GLY A 113 22.62 10.24 -5.39
CA GLY A 113 22.92 8.90 -5.90
C GLY A 113 22.64 8.76 -7.39
N ALA A 114 23.51 8.09 -8.15
CA ALA A 114 23.35 7.88 -9.58
C ALA A 114 22.57 6.59 -9.87
N PHE A 115 21.23 6.61 -9.75
CA PHE A 115 20.37 5.44 -9.96
C PHE A 115 19.69 5.43 -11.35
N PHE A 116 19.27 6.60 -11.84
CA PHE A 116 18.62 6.84 -13.12
C PHE A 116 19.51 7.75 -13.97
N THR A 117 20.67 7.25 -14.39
CA THR A 117 21.58 7.99 -15.28
C THR A 117 21.03 7.97 -16.71
N GLY A 118 20.77 9.15 -17.28
CA GLY A 118 20.30 9.29 -18.67
C GLY A 118 18.79 9.48 -18.84
N PHE A 119 18.02 9.55 -17.75
CA PHE A 119 16.61 9.95 -17.78
C PHE A 119 16.49 11.46 -17.60
N GLY A 120 15.59 12.09 -18.37
CA GLY A 120 15.29 13.52 -18.20
C GLY A 120 14.40 13.77 -16.98
N ASP A 121 14.34 15.03 -16.51
CA ASP A 121 13.52 15.41 -15.35
C ASP A 121 12.03 15.04 -15.53
N PHE A 122 11.54 15.10 -16.76
CA PHE A 122 10.17 14.69 -17.11
C PHE A 122 9.93 13.19 -16.91
N ASP A 123 10.89 12.35 -17.30
CA ASP A 123 10.80 10.90 -17.14
C ASP A 123 10.86 10.53 -15.66
N LEU A 124 11.74 11.16 -14.88
CA LEU A 124 11.80 10.98 -13.42
C LEU A 124 10.46 11.34 -12.76
N ALA A 125 9.85 12.46 -13.15
CA ALA A 125 8.54 12.85 -12.63
C ALA A 125 7.46 11.82 -12.99
N SER A 126 7.48 11.28 -14.21
CA SER A 126 6.53 10.24 -14.63
C SER A 126 6.71 8.93 -13.85
N ILE A 127 7.95 8.48 -13.63
CA ILE A 127 8.27 7.29 -12.86
C ILE A 127 7.76 7.48 -11.43
N PHE A 128 8.00 8.64 -10.82
CA PHE A 128 7.51 8.95 -9.49
C PHE A 128 5.99 8.87 -9.37
N VAL A 129 5.25 9.50 -10.29
CA VAL A 129 3.79 9.52 -10.27
C VAL A 129 3.23 8.09 -10.42
N ILE A 130 3.74 7.34 -11.39
CA ILE A 130 3.26 5.98 -11.69
C ILE A 130 3.59 5.02 -10.53
N SER A 131 4.82 5.04 -10.03
CA SER A 131 5.23 4.17 -8.93
C SER A 131 4.54 4.52 -7.60
N SER A 132 4.34 5.81 -7.30
CA SER A 132 3.56 6.23 -6.14
C SER A 132 2.10 5.74 -6.23
N PHE A 133 1.48 5.85 -7.41
CA PHE A 133 0.13 5.36 -7.64
C PHE A 133 0.02 3.83 -7.50
N LEU A 134 0.95 3.07 -8.09
CA LEU A 134 1.00 1.61 -7.99
C LEU A 134 1.18 1.13 -6.55
N LEU A 135 2.08 1.78 -5.80
CA LEU A 135 2.32 1.45 -4.40
C LEU A 135 1.07 1.73 -3.56
N PHE A 136 0.46 2.90 -3.74
CA PHE A 136 -0.76 3.27 -3.04
C PHE A 136 -1.90 2.31 -3.36
N TYR A 137 -2.12 2.01 -4.64
CA TYR A 137 -3.14 1.05 -5.06
C TYR A 137 -2.90 -0.34 -4.46
N SER A 138 -1.66 -0.83 -4.50
CA SER A 138 -1.31 -2.13 -3.93
C SER A 138 -1.62 -2.18 -2.43
N VAL A 139 -1.17 -1.20 -1.66
CA VAL A 139 -1.39 -1.14 -0.20
C VAL A 139 -2.87 -1.07 0.13
N ILE A 140 -3.61 -0.15 -0.49
CA ILE A 140 -5.06 0.00 -0.26
C ILE A 140 -5.79 -1.28 -0.61
N SER A 141 -5.52 -1.88 -1.77
CA SER A 141 -6.19 -3.11 -2.22
C SER A 141 -5.92 -4.31 -1.30
N THR A 142 -4.68 -4.51 -0.84
CA THR A 142 -4.40 -5.56 0.17
C THR A 142 -5.04 -5.25 1.51
N THR A 143 -5.08 -3.97 1.92
CA THR A 143 -5.67 -3.58 3.20
C THR A 143 -7.19 -3.76 3.18
N THR A 144 -7.87 -3.41 2.08
CA THR A 144 -9.32 -3.63 1.95
C THR A 144 -9.66 -5.11 1.96
N GLN A 145 -8.84 -5.97 1.32
CA GLN A 145 -9.03 -7.42 1.40
C GLN A 145 -8.88 -7.94 2.85
N ILE A 146 -7.93 -7.41 3.62
CA ILE A 146 -7.77 -7.76 5.04
C ILE A 146 -8.98 -7.28 5.86
N LEU A 147 -9.42 -6.04 5.65
CA LEU A 147 -10.56 -5.48 6.37
C LEU A 147 -11.86 -6.23 6.03
N GLU A 148 -12.08 -6.57 4.77
CA GLU A 148 -13.23 -7.40 4.35
C GLU A 148 -13.24 -8.74 5.08
N VAL A 149 -12.08 -9.39 5.23
CA VAL A 149 -11.99 -10.65 5.99
C VAL A 149 -12.25 -10.45 7.47
N VAL A 150 -11.67 -9.41 8.09
CA VAL A 150 -11.85 -9.13 9.52
C VAL A 150 -13.31 -8.79 9.83
N PHE A 151 -13.93 -7.94 9.01
CA PHE A 151 -15.33 -7.52 9.23
C PHE A 151 -16.36 -8.58 8.75
N GLN A 152 -16.07 -9.40 7.74
CA GLN A 152 -16.90 -10.58 7.44
C GLN A 152 -16.84 -11.62 8.55
N ALA A 153 -15.68 -11.84 9.17
CA ALA A 153 -15.55 -12.74 10.31
C ALA A 153 -16.40 -12.26 11.50
N GLU A 154 -16.41 -10.95 11.77
CA GLU A 154 -17.22 -10.35 12.82
C GLU A 154 -18.74 -10.52 12.55
N ALA A 155 -19.18 -10.35 11.30
CA ALA A 155 -20.58 -10.56 10.92
C ALA A 155 -21.04 -12.03 10.97
N ALA A 156 -20.14 -12.97 10.65
CA ALA A 156 -20.42 -14.41 10.72
C ALA A 156 -20.53 -14.91 12.17
N GLU A 157 -19.78 -14.32 13.11
CA GLU A 157 -19.81 -14.71 14.51
C GLU A 157 -21.14 -14.34 15.18
N VAL A 158 -21.71 -13.17 14.86
CA VAL A 158 -22.99 -12.69 15.43
C VAL A 158 -24.22 -13.47 14.96
N THR A 159 -24.14 -14.14 13.80
CA THR A 159 -25.27 -14.92 13.24
C THR A 159 -25.26 -16.40 13.65
N SER A 160 -24.25 -16.82 14.41
CA SER A 160 -24.07 -18.22 14.84
C SER A 160 -24.63 -18.56 16.23
N ILE A 161 -25.44 -17.68 16.81
CA ILE A 161 -26.11 -17.85 18.12
C ILE A 161 -27.62 -18.09 17.94
#